data_AF-A0A816DT05-F1
#
_entry.id   AF-A0A816DT05-F1
#
_cell.length_a   1.000
_cell.length_b   1.000
_cell.length_c   1.000
_cell.angle_alpha   90.00
_cell.angle_beta   90.00
_cell.angle_gamma   90.00
#
_symmetry.space_group_name_H-M   'P 1'
#
loop_
_entity.id
_entity.type
_entity.pdbx_description
1 polymer ?
#
loop_
_entity_poly.entity_id
_entity_poly.type
_entity_poly.pdbx_seq_one_letter_code
_entity_poly.pdbx_strand_id
1 'polypeptide(L)'
;MAVALCVQNGLLTYNELVTKYWPEYGQNGKENTTIADIMSHRAGLPALSNYNLSLDQHLDWYEMIHALEKQSPYWIPGTMHGYHALTYGWLAGELVRRVDTKHRTVGQFIREEIADRTESEFYIGLPADMEHRVSPLALKSNEQQVVLNIENFPLLQESMRNPLLESDIFNDPRVHQAEIPAVNGITNARSLARIYASLIGDLDDEKLKRLLNEETLKIAIKSNTPENEPDQVGMNLPTSWGMGFMTYGELFNPFGQGTFGHTGR
;
A
#
# COMPACT_ATOMS: atom_id res chain seq x y z
N MET A 1 -4.68 -5.04 -4.05
CA MET A 1 -5.11 -6.37 -4.57
C MET A 1 -5.46 -7.35 -3.45
N ALA A 2 -4.58 -7.61 -2.47
CA ALA A 2 -4.86 -8.58 -1.39
C ALA A 2 -6.15 -8.30 -0.61
N VAL A 3 -6.38 -7.05 -0.17
CA VAL A 3 -7.63 -6.65 0.50
C VAL A 3 -8.86 -6.86 -0.39
N ALA A 4 -8.76 -6.64 -1.70
CA ALA A 4 -9.86 -6.89 -2.63
C ALA A 4 -10.21 -8.39 -2.75
N LEU A 5 -9.21 -9.28 -2.66
CA LEU A 5 -9.45 -10.73 -2.56
C LEU A 5 -10.16 -11.09 -1.25
N CYS A 6 -9.78 -10.46 -0.12
CA CYS A 6 -10.50 -10.64 1.14
C CYS A 6 -11.98 -10.20 1.02
N VAL A 7 -12.25 -9.08 0.33
CA VAL A 7 -13.63 -8.64 0.04
C VAL A 7 -14.38 -9.62 -0.83
N GLN A 8 -13.78 -10.06 -1.93
CA GLN A 8 -14.39 -11.05 -2.83
C GLN A 8 -14.74 -12.35 -2.12
N ASN A 9 -13.88 -12.78 -1.20
CA ASN A 9 -14.06 -14.00 -0.43
C ASN A 9 -14.99 -13.82 0.79
N GLY A 10 -15.59 -12.64 0.96
CA GLY A 10 -16.53 -12.34 2.05
C GLY A 10 -15.88 -12.25 3.44
N LEU A 11 -14.55 -12.05 3.51
CA LEU A 11 -13.82 -11.97 4.78
C LEU A 11 -13.92 -10.58 5.42
N LEU A 12 -14.05 -9.54 4.60
CA LEU A 12 -14.29 -8.16 5.06
C LEU A 12 -15.08 -7.35 4.02
N THR A 13 -15.67 -6.23 4.42
CA THR A 13 -16.33 -5.29 3.50
C THR A 13 -15.77 -3.89 3.64
N TYR A 14 -15.68 -3.13 2.54
CA TYR A 14 -15.12 -1.77 2.55
C TYR A 14 -15.85 -0.79 3.48
N ASN A 15 -17.17 -0.92 3.62
CA ASN A 15 -17.98 0.01 4.44
C ASN A 15 -17.99 -0.34 5.93
N GLU A 16 -17.35 -1.43 6.34
CA GLU A 16 -17.31 -1.82 7.75
C GLU A 16 -16.21 -1.07 8.49
N LEU A 17 -16.41 -0.93 9.81
CA LEU A 17 -15.43 -0.30 10.67
C LEU A 17 -14.18 -1.20 10.80
N VAL A 18 -13.00 -0.58 10.79
CA VAL A 18 -11.73 -1.25 11.04
C VAL A 18 -11.76 -2.00 12.37
N THR A 19 -12.38 -1.40 13.39
CA THR A 19 -12.51 -1.93 14.75
C THR A 19 -13.29 -3.24 14.85
N LYS A 20 -14.08 -3.59 13.82
CA LYS A 20 -14.72 -4.91 13.73
C LYS A 20 -13.69 -6.04 13.58
N TYR A 21 -12.58 -5.77 12.91
CA TYR A 21 -11.53 -6.74 12.58
C TYR A 21 -10.24 -6.52 13.38
N TRP A 22 -9.99 -5.28 13.78
CA TRP A 22 -8.82 -4.83 14.49
C TRP A 22 -9.23 -3.88 15.61
N PRO A 23 -9.72 -4.39 16.76
CA PRO A 23 -10.26 -3.56 17.84
C PRO A 23 -9.27 -2.53 18.38
N GLU A 24 -7.99 -2.91 18.48
CA GLU A 24 -6.92 -2.05 19.02
C GLU A 24 -6.66 -0.81 18.14
N TYR A 25 -7.01 -0.85 16.86
CA TYR A 25 -6.94 0.32 15.97
C TYR A 25 -7.83 1.46 16.45
N GLY A 26 -8.95 1.17 17.10
CA GLY A 26 -9.98 2.14 17.47
C GLY A 26 -9.57 3.18 18.52
N GLN A 27 -8.32 3.23 18.94
CA GLN A 27 -7.84 4.20 19.93
C GLN A 27 -7.71 5.61 19.32
N ASN A 28 -7.78 6.63 20.18
CA ASN A 28 -7.39 8.00 19.88
C ASN A 28 -8.10 8.64 18.67
N GLY A 29 -9.42 8.46 18.57
CA GLY A 29 -10.25 9.14 17.55
C GLY A 29 -10.37 8.38 16.23
N LYS A 30 -10.02 7.08 16.22
CA LYS A 30 -10.05 6.22 15.03
C LYS A 30 -11.21 5.22 15.01
N GLU A 31 -12.09 5.26 16.02
CA GLU A 31 -13.17 4.29 16.30
C GLU A 31 -14.11 4.09 15.11
N ASN A 32 -14.35 5.17 14.34
CA ASN A 32 -15.29 5.22 13.22
C ASN A 32 -14.63 5.08 11.84
N THR A 33 -13.33 4.78 11.79
CA THR A 33 -12.65 4.61 10.49
C THR A 33 -13.19 3.37 9.78
N THR A 34 -13.54 3.52 8.51
CA THR A 34 -13.94 2.38 7.67
C THR A 34 -12.73 1.75 6.97
N ILE A 35 -12.89 0.51 6.49
CA ILE A 35 -11.88 -0.11 5.63
C ILE A 35 -11.65 0.74 4.37
N ALA A 36 -12.71 1.32 3.79
CA ALA A 36 -12.61 2.22 2.66
C ALA A 36 -11.70 3.42 2.95
N ASP A 37 -11.77 3.98 4.16
CA ASP A 37 -10.93 5.12 4.56
C ASP A 37 -9.44 4.75 4.59
N ILE A 38 -9.08 3.57 5.12
CA ILE A 38 -7.70 3.07 5.04
C ILE A 38 -7.28 2.92 3.58
N MET A 39 -8.12 2.24 2.80
CA MET A 39 -7.78 1.85 1.43
C MET A 39 -7.66 3.05 0.47
N SER A 40 -8.28 4.19 0.79
CA SER A 40 -8.26 5.40 -0.05
C SER A 40 -7.48 6.56 0.57
N HIS A 41 -6.55 6.26 1.49
CA HIS A 41 -5.68 7.25 2.14
C HIS A 41 -6.41 8.33 2.96
N ARG A 42 -7.60 8.00 3.49
CA ARG A 42 -8.45 8.90 4.29
C ARG A 42 -8.38 8.64 5.79
N ALA A 43 -7.59 7.65 6.23
CA ALA A 43 -7.47 7.27 7.65
C ALA A 43 -6.71 8.29 8.53
N GLY A 44 -6.03 9.28 7.95
CA GLY A 44 -5.32 10.31 8.71
C GLY A 44 -4.02 9.87 9.35
N LEU A 45 -3.37 8.82 8.84
CA LEU A 45 -2.11 8.29 9.37
C LEU A 45 -0.98 8.30 8.34
N PRO A 46 -0.70 9.39 7.60
CA PRO A 46 0.28 9.37 6.50
C PRO A 46 1.74 9.23 6.96
N ALA A 47 2.03 9.51 8.23
CA ALA A 47 3.33 9.40 8.86
C ALA A 47 3.18 8.86 10.28
N LEU A 48 4.26 8.36 10.89
CA LEU A 48 4.32 8.11 12.32
C LEU A 48 4.85 9.35 13.04
N SER A 49 4.00 10.00 13.83
CA SER A 49 4.35 11.21 14.57
C SER A 49 5.23 10.91 15.77
N ASN A 50 6.30 11.67 15.97
CA ASN A 50 7.15 11.61 17.18
C ASN A 50 7.80 10.24 17.47
N TYR A 51 7.91 9.37 16.46
CA TYR A 51 8.54 8.05 16.55
C TYR A 51 9.91 8.08 15.87
N ASN A 52 10.98 8.25 16.64
CA ASN A 52 12.35 8.05 16.16
C ASN A 52 12.72 6.57 16.32
N LEU A 53 12.12 5.72 15.47
CA LEU A 53 12.35 4.28 15.50
C LEU A 53 13.68 3.94 14.81
N SER A 54 14.39 2.96 15.36
CA SER A 54 15.56 2.38 14.68
C SER A 54 15.13 1.67 13.39
N LEU A 55 16.08 1.32 12.52
CA LEU A 55 15.78 0.46 11.37
C LEU A 55 15.15 -0.86 11.82
N ASP A 56 15.73 -1.53 12.81
CA ASP A 56 15.23 -2.84 13.28
C ASP A 56 13.77 -2.75 13.77
N GLN A 57 13.38 -1.64 14.41
CA GLN A 57 11.98 -1.41 14.80
C GLN A 57 11.06 -1.18 13.60
N HIS A 58 11.54 -0.52 12.54
CA HIS A 58 10.77 -0.36 11.30
C HIS A 58 10.58 -1.68 10.54
N LEU A 59 11.55 -2.60 10.67
CA LEU A 59 11.47 -3.93 10.06
C LEU A 59 10.60 -4.90 10.86
N ASP A 60 10.33 -4.61 12.13
CA ASP A 60 9.42 -5.39 12.97
C ASP A 60 7.96 -4.98 12.73
N TRP A 61 7.14 -5.94 12.29
CA TRP A 61 5.72 -5.71 12.00
C TRP A 61 4.95 -5.19 13.22
N TYR A 62 5.17 -5.77 14.39
CA TYR A 62 4.38 -5.48 15.58
C TYR A 62 4.74 -4.14 16.22
N GLU A 63 6.01 -3.74 16.16
CA GLU A 63 6.43 -2.38 16.56
C GLU A 63 5.65 -1.33 15.76
N MET A 64 5.53 -1.52 14.44
CA MET A 64 4.81 -0.60 13.55
C MET A 64 3.30 -0.61 13.79
N ILE A 65 2.70 -1.79 13.98
CA ILE A 65 1.27 -1.92 14.31
C ILE A 65 0.94 -1.25 15.64
N HIS A 66 1.71 -1.51 16.70
CA HIS A 66 1.48 -0.89 18.00
C HIS A 66 1.66 0.64 17.97
N ALA A 67 2.59 1.15 17.15
CA ALA A 67 2.75 2.59 16.95
C ALA A 67 1.50 3.20 16.27
N LEU A 68 1.00 2.56 15.21
CA LEU A 68 -0.20 3.00 14.47
C LEU A 68 -1.48 2.95 15.33
N GLU A 69 -1.63 1.92 16.16
CA GLU A 69 -2.76 1.80 17.09
C GLU A 69 -2.82 2.98 18.06
N LYS A 70 -1.68 3.36 18.64
CA LYS A 70 -1.56 4.43 19.64
C LYS A 70 -1.57 5.83 19.04
N GLN A 71 -1.42 5.98 17.73
CA GLN A 71 -1.36 7.30 17.11
C GLN A 71 -2.76 7.92 16.94
N SER A 72 -2.89 9.21 17.27
CA SER A 72 -4.04 10.02 16.83
C SER A 72 -3.90 10.38 15.36
N PRO A 73 -4.99 10.38 14.57
CA PRO A 73 -4.89 10.74 13.17
C PRO A 73 -4.68 12.27 13.01
N TYR A 74 -3.98 12.67 11.96
CA TYR A 74 -3.70 14.07 11.63
C TYR A 74 -4.96 14.85 11.22
N TRP A 75 -5.98 14.13 10.75
CA TRP A 75 -7.32 14.64 10.48
C TRP A 75 -8.37 13.60 10.88
N ILE A 76 -9.62 14.02 10.99
CA ILE A 76 -10.72 13.09 11.30
C ILE A 76 -10.84 12.09 10.13
N PRO A 77 -10.76 10.77 10.38
CA PRO A 77 -10.83 9.77 9.32
C PRO A 77 -12.05 9.97 8.41
N GLY A 78 -11.83 9.91 7.10
CA GLY A 78 -12.89 10.07 6.11
C GLY A 78 -13.25 11.53 5.77
N THR A 79 -12.64 12.56 6.36
CA THR A 79 -12.92 13.97 6.01
C THR A 79 -11.95 14.59 5.02
N MET A 80 -10.74 14.03 4.90
CA MET A 80 -9.68 14.45 3.97
C MET A 80 -8.92 13.20 3.49
N HIS A 81 -8.08 13.33 2.47
CA HIS A 81 -7.09 12.31 2.12
C HIS A 81 -5.68 12.89 2.07
N GLY A 82 -4.70 12.05 2.32
CA GLY A 82 -3.31 12.38 2.10
C GLY A 82 -2.47 11.12 1.98
N TYR A 83 -1.59 11.04 0.99
CA TYR A 83 -0.90 9.81 0.66
C TYR A 83 -0.12 9.21 1.85
N HIS A 84 -0.39 7.94 2.15
CA HIS A 84 0.22 7.19 3.26
C HIS A 84 1.42 6.38 2.75
N ALA A 85 2.49 7.07 2.35
CA ALA A 85 3.58 6.48 1.55
C ALA A 85 4.17 5.18 2.11
N LEU A 86 4.30 5.07 3.44
CA LEU A 86 4.78 3.87 4.11
C LEU A 86 3.67 3.20 4.92
N THR A 87 2.98 3.98 5.75
CA THR A 87 1.99 3.49 6.73
C THR A 87 0.87 2.69 6.09
N TYR A 88 0.56 2.96 4.81
CA TYR A 88 -0.41 2.18 4.03
C TYR A 88 -0.13 0.68 4.04
N GLY A 89 1.14 0.29 3.95
CA GLY A 89 1.54 -1.12 3.84
C GLY A 89 1.18 -1.92 5.09
N TRP A 90 1.45 -1.37 6.28
CA TRP A 90 1.07 -1.99 7.54
C TRP A 90 -0.43 -1.90 7.78
N LEU A 91 -1.07 -0.76 7.50
CA LEU A 91 -2.52 -0.60 7.67
C LEU A 91 -3.31 -1.60 6.83
N ALA A 92 -3.03 -1.68 5.53
CA ALA A 92 -3.71 -2.60 4.62
C ALA A 92 -3.31 -4.05 4.87
N GLY A 93 -2.03 -4.31 5.17
CA GLY A 93 -1.55 -5.67 5.45
C GLY A 93 -2.07 -6.24 6.76
N GLU A 94 -2.27 -5.42 7.79
CA GLU A 94 -2.82 -5.89 9.07
C GLU A 94 -4.28 -6.30 8.92
N LEU A 95 -5.06 -5.58 8.11
CA LEU A 95 -6.41 -6.01 7.74
C LEU A 95 -6.39 -7.41 7.12
N VAL A 96 -5.48 -7.69 6.19
CA VAL A 96 -5.34 -9.02 5.57
C VAL A 96 -4.97 -10.06 6.64
N ARG A 97 -3.97 -9.79 7.48
CA ARG A 97 -3.52 -10.72 8.53
C ARG A 97 -4.61 -11.04 9.55
N ARG A 98 -5.44 -10.06 9.91
CA ARG A 98 -6.55 -10.20 10.87
C ARG A 98 -7.68 -11.08 10.33
N VAL A 99 -7.97 -11.00 9.03
CA VAL A 99 -9.09 -11.75 8.43
C VAL A 99 -8.66 -13.03 7.71
N ASP A 100 -7.37 -13.24 7.48
CA ASP A 100 -6.88 -14.43 6.83
C ASP A 100 -7.14 -15.67 7.69
N THR A 101 -7.95 -16.58 7.18
CA THR A 101 -8.35 -17.81 7.88
C THR A 101 -7.20 -18.78 8.12
N LYS A 102 -6.10 -18.65 7.38
CA LYS A 102 -4.87 -19.43 7.59
C LYS A 102 -3.87 -18.74 8.52
N HIS A 103 -4.18 -17.52 9.00
CA HIS A 103 -3.30 -16.72 9.86
C HIS A 103 -1.88 -16.51 9.29
N ARG A 104 -1.78 -16.39 7.97
CA ARG A 104 -0.51 -16.14 7.27
C ARG A 104 -0.03 -14.72 7.49
N THR A 105 1.25 -14.51 7.22
CA THR A 105 1.78 -13.15 7.03
C THR A 105 1.22 -12.52 5.75
N VAL A 106 1.38 -11.20 5.58
CA VAL A 106 0.86 -10.53 4.38
C VAL A 106 1.69 -10.90 3.15
N GLY A 107 3.00 -11.09 3.33
CA GLY A 107 3.90 -11.61 2.29
C GLY A 107 3.50 -13.00 1.81
N GLN A 108 3.24 -13.92 2.74
CA GLN A 108 2.76 -15.27 2.42
C GLN A 108 1.39 -15.26 1.74
N PHE A 109 0.45 -14.45 2.22
CA PHE A 109 -0.86 -14.29 1.58
C PHE A 109 -0.69 -13.81 0.13
N ILE A 110 0.12 -12.79 -0.11
CA ILE A 110 0.36 -12.26 -1.46
C ILE A 110 1.05 -13.31 -2.34
N ARG A 111 2.00 -14.07 -1.79
CA ARG A 111 2.66 -15.16 -2.53
C ARG A 111 1.63 -16.20 -2.99
N GLU A 112 0.86 -16.77 -2.07
CA GLU A 112 -0.06 -17.87 -2.37
C GLU A 112 -1.30 -17.41 -3.16
N GLU A 113 -1.90 -16.26 -2.81
CA GLU A 113 -3.19 -15.84 -3.36
C GLU A 113 -3.08 -14.95 -4.60
N ILE A 114 -1.88 -14.45 -4.93
CA ILE A 114 -1.64 -13.56 -6.08
C ILE A 114 -0.52 -14.12 -6.95
N ALA A 115 0.69 -14.23 -6.42
CA ALA A 115 1.87 -14.54 -7.22
C ALA A 115 1.80 -15.97 -7.79
N ASP A 116 1.52 -16.97 -6.95
CA ASP A 116 1.45 -18.38 -7.37
C ASP A 116 0.26 -18.63 -8.31
N ARG A 117 -0.90 -18.02 -8.03
CA ARG A 117 -2.10 -18.11 -8.88
C ARG A 117 -1.94 -17.49 -10.26
N THR A 118 -0.97 -16.59 -10.42
CA THR A 118 -0.63 -15.96 -11.70
C THR A 118 0.72 -16.43 -12.23
N GLU A 119 1.30 -17.48 -11.65
CA GLU A 119 2.63 -18.00 -12.01
C GLU A 119 3.67 -16.88 -12.15
N SER A 120 3.65 -15.95 -11.21
CA SER A 120 4.43 -14.72 -11.23
C SER A 120 5.40 -14.67 -10.05
N GLU A 121 6.46 -13.90 -10.22
CA GLU A 121 7.44 -13.65 -9.17
C GLU A 121 7.18 -12.28 -8.55
N PHE A 122 6.58 -12.27 -7.37
CA PHE A 122 6.35 -11.05 -6.60
C PHE A 122 6.53 -11.38 -5.12
N TYR A 123 7.45 -10.69 -4.47
CA TYR A 123 7.85 -10.96 -3.11
C TYR A 123 7.67 -9.71 -2.26
N ILE A 124 6.97 -9.85 -1.14
CA ILE A 124 7.05 -8.93 0.01
C ILE A 124 7.53 -9.83 1.14
N GLY A 125 8.74 -9.58 1.64
CA GLY A 125 9.51 -10.58 2.37
C GLY A 125 10.18 -11.56 1.42
N LEU A 126 11.28 -11.14 0.80
CA LEU A 126 12.07 -11.97 -0.12
C LEU A 126 12.73 -13.13 0.64
N PRO A 127 12.59 -14.39 0.19
CA PRO A 127 13.35 -15.50 0.74
C PRO A 127 14.86 -15.28 0.61
N ALA A 128 15.64 -15.57 1.66
CA ALA A 128 17.08 -15.30 1.69
C ALA A 128 17.86 -16.05 0.58
N ASP A 129 17.37 -17.20 0.14
CA ASP A 129 17.96 -17.96 -0.97
C ASP A 129 17.71 -17.31 -2.34
N MET A 130 16.80 -16.34 -2.45
CA MET A 130 16.52 -15.58 -3.67
C MET A 130 17.32 -14.27 -3.78
N GLU A 131 18.03 -13.87 -2.72
CA GLU A 131 18.78 -12.60 -2.64
C GLU A 131 19.74 -12.41 -3.82
N HIS A 132 20.38 -13.50 -4.27
CA HIS A 132 21.32 -13.50 -5.38
C HIS A 132 20.72 -13.07 -6.74
N ARG A 133 19.38 -13.00 -6.85
CA ARG A 133 18.67 -12.57 -8.07
C ARG A 133 18.25 -11.11 -8.03
N VAL A 134 18.36 -10.43 -6.88
CA VAL A 134 17.99 -9.03 -6.75
C VAL A 134 19.01 -8.17 -7.50
N SER A 135 18.53 -7.34 -8.42
CA SER A 135 19.37 -6.32 -9.05
C SER A 135 19.50 -5.14 -8.08
N PRO A 136 20.72 -4.74 -7.70
CA PRO A 136 20.90 -3.56 -6.86
C PRO A 136 20.34 -2.31 -7.55
N LEU A 137 19.71 -1.45 -6.77
CA LEU A 137 19.29 -0.13 -7.22
C LEU A 137 20.53 0.74 -7.42
N ALA A 138 20.71 1.21 -8.65
CA ALA A 138 21.73 2.19 -8.97
C ALA A 138 21.30 3.56 -8.47
N LEU A 139 21.92 4.03 -7.39
CA LEU A 139 21.76 5.40 -6.93
C LEU A 139 22.38 6.34 -7.96
N LYS A 140 21.55 7.09 -8.67
CA LYS A 140 22.06 8.16 -9.53
C LYS A 140 22.68 9.23 -8.66
N SER A 141 24.00 9.38 -8.75
CA SER A 141 24.77 10.30 -7.93
C SER A 141 24.49 11.79 -8.16
N ASN A 142 23.65 12.17 -9.14
CA ASN A 142 23.56 13.55 -9.62
C ASN A 142 22.23 13.96 -10.29
N GLU A 143 21.11 13.24 -10.11
CA GLU A 143 19.85 13.81 -10.62
C GLU A 143 19.42 14.94 -9.72
N GLN A 144 19.49 16.15 -10.30
CA GLN A 144 18.83 17.38 -9.89
C GLN A 144 17.68 16.99 -8.97
N GLN A 145 17.90 17.12 -7.66
CA GLN A 145 16.78 17.22 -6.76
C GLN A 145 15.97 18.33 -7.40
N VAL A 146 14.81 17.99 -7.98
CA VAL A 146 13.72 18.93 -7.94
C VAL A 146 13.65 19.20 -6.45
N VAL A 147 14.26 20.31 -6.03
CA VAL A 147 14.08 20.86 -4.71
C VAL A 147 12.63 21.29 -4.77
N LEU A 148 11.75 20.31 -4.68
CA LEU A 148 10.39 20.51 -4.26
C LEU A 148 10.60 21.31 -2.99
N ASN A 149 10.02 22.50 -2.95
CA ASN A 149 10.13 23.38 -1.79
C ASN A 149 9.26 22.77 -0.67
N ILE A 150 9.67 21.59 -0.21
CA ILE A 150 9.00 20.76 0.78
C ILE A 150 9.01 21.47 2.13
N GLU A 151 9.85 22.50 2.32
CA GLU A 151 9.84 23.39 3.48
C GLU A 151 8.43 23.93 3.78
N ASN A 152 7.63 24.19 2.73
CA ASN A 152 6.24 24.66 2.87
C ASN A 152 5.22 23.54 3.13
N PHE A 153 5.64 22.27 3.15
CA PHE A 153 4.80 21.08 3.31
C PHE A 153 5.31 20.22 4.48
N PRO A 154 5.04 20.62 5.74
CA PRO A 154 5.60 19.95 6.92
C PRO A 154 5.17 18.49 7.05
N LEU A 155 3.94 18.16 6.65
CA LEU A 155 3.45 16.78 6.69
C LEU A 155 4.12 15.89 5.64
N LEU A 156 4.43 16.46 4.46
CA LEU A 156 5.23 15.77 3.45
C LEU A 156 6.62 15.48 4.01
N GLN A 157 7.28 16.48 4.61
CA GLN A 157 8.58 16.26 5.25
C GLN A 157 8.50 15.17 6.32
N GLU A 158 7.51 15.21 7.20
CA GLU A 158 7.36 14.21 8.26
C GLU A 158 7.14 12.80 7.69
N SER A 159 6.30 12.65 6.65
CA SER A 159 6.11 11.39 5.95
C SER A 159 7.40 10.88 5.29
N MET A 160 8.31 11.78 4.93
CA MET A 160 9.59 11.49 4.28
C MET A 160 10.76 11.29 5.27
N ARG A 161 10.63 11.65 6.54
CA ARG A 161 11.70 11.55 7.57
C ARG A 161 11.93 10.13 8.10
N ASN A 162 11.37 9.14 7.43
CA ASN A 162 11.49 7.74 7.80
C ASN A 162 12.77 7.12 7.19
N PRO A 163 13.59 6.38 7.96
CA PRO A 163 14.80 5.75 7.42
C PRO A 163 14.53 4.84 6.22
N LEU A 164 13.33 4.25 6.10
CA LEU A 164 12.96 3.40 4.96
C LEU A 164 12.82 4.16 3.64
N LEU A 165 12.80 5.49 3.63
CA LEU A 165 12.78 6.29 2.39
C LEU A 165 14.17 6.78 1.97
N GLU A 166 15.21 6.41 2.71
CA GLU A 166 16.60 6.62 2.29
C GLU A 166 16.93 5.68 1.13
N SER A 167 17.44 6.24 0.03
CA SER A 167 17.52 5.51 -1.24
C SER A 167 18.44 4.28 -1.22
N ASP A 168 19.46 4.29 -0.37
CA ASP A 168 20.43 3.20 -0.23
C ASP A 168 19.91 2.03 0.61
N ILE A 169 18.93 2.27 1.48
CA ILE A 169 18.38 1.26 2.38
C ILE A 169 17.66 0.13 1.64
N PHE A 170 17.12 0.43 0.45
CA PHE A 170 16.49 -0.55 -0.43
C PHE A 170 17.47 -1.49 -1.12
N ASN A 171 18.78 -1.40 -0.84
CA ASN A 171 19.78 -2.41 -1.19
C ASN A 171 20.19 -3.28 0.01
N ASP A 172 19.68 -3.02 1.22
CA ASP A 172 19.97 -3.82 2.41
C ASP A 172 19.13 -5.12 2.39
N PRO A 173 19.74 -6.32 2.42
CA PRO A 173 19.02 -7.59 2.44
C PRO A 173 18.00 -7.73 3.59
N ARG A 174 18.22 -7.04 4.71
CA ARG A 174 17.25 -7.01 5.82
C ARG A 174 15.95 -6.32 5.41
N VAL A 175 16.02 -5.28 4.58
CA VAL A 175 14.84 -4.60 4.03
C VAL A 175 14.16 -5.49 2.99
N HIS A 176 14.90 -6.21 2.15
CA HIS A 176 14.30 -7.16 1.20
C HIS A 176 13.51 -8.27 1.90
N GLN A 177 14.06 -8.80 3.00
CA GLN A 177 13.48 -9.91 3.76
C GLN A 177 12.33 -9.50 4.69
N ALA A 178 12.22 -8.22 5.05
CA ALA A 178 11.10 -7.70 5.82
C ALA A 178 9.80 -7.66 4.99
N GLU A 179 8.65 -7.58 5.65
CA GLU A 179 7.36 -7.38 4.98
C GLU A 179 6.91 -5.92 5.12
N ILE A 180 7.18 -5.10 4.10
CA ILE A 180 6.79 -3.68 4.05
C ILE A 180 5.99 -3.43 2.77
N PRO A 181 4.71 -3.87 2.73
CA PRO A 181 3.93 -3.96 1.48
C PRO A 181 3.81 -2.67 0.67
N ALA A 182 4.02 -1.51 1.29
CA ALA A 182 3.97 -0.22 0.62
C ALA A 182 5.17 0.05 -0.30
N VAL A 183 6.36 -0.47 0.03
CA VAL A 183 7.60 0.02 -0.62
C VAL A 183 8.63 -1.05 -0.96
N ASN A 184 8.64 -2.23 -0.33
CA ASN A 184 9.74 -3.19 -0.52
C ASN A 184 9.40 -4.40 -1.38
N GLY A 185 8.32 -4.33 -2.17
CA GLY A 185 7.94 -5.40 -3.08
C GLY A 185 8.99 -5.63 -4.17
N ILE A 186 9.56 -6.83 -4.25
CA ILE A 186 10.55 -7.21 -5.28
C ILE A 186 9.88 -8.07 -6.33
N THR A 187 9.96 -7.64 -7.59
CA THR A 187 9.36 -8.33 -8.74
C THR A 187 10.12 -7.98 -10.02
N ASN A 188 9.65 -8.51 -11.16
CA ASN A 188 10.11 -8.14 -12.49
C ASN A 188 8.93 -7.65 -13.35
N ALA A 189 9.24 -6.92 -14.42
CA ALA A 189 8.22 -6.30 -15.28
C ALA A 189 7.22 -7.31 -15.87
N ARG A 190 7.69 -8.52 -16.22
CA ARG A 190 6.83 -9.59 -16.76
C ARG A 190 5.82 -10.07 -15.72
N SER A 191 6.28 -10.31 -14.50
CA SER A 191 5.45 -10.78 -13.39
C SER A 191 4.42 -9.73 -12.99
N LEU A 192 4.84 -8.47 -12.86
CA LEU A 192 3.93 -7.37 -12.53
C LEU A 192 2.86 -7.16 -13.62
N ALA A 193 3.25 -7.16 -14.90
CA ALA A 193 2.31 -7.05 -16.02
C ALA A 193 1.30 -8.21 -16.04
N ARG A 194 1.77 -9.44 -15.76
CA ARG A 194 0.92 -10.63 -15.70
C ARG A 194 -0.07 -10.58 -14.53
N ILE A 195 0.36 -10.12 -13.35
CA ILE A 195 -0.52 -9.88 -12.20
C ILE A 195 -1.61 -8.86 -12.57
N TYR A 196 -1.26 -7.72 -13.16
CA TYR A 196 -2.28 -6.74 -13.59
C TYR A 196 -3.19 -7.27 -14.71
N ALA A 197 -2.66 -8.04 -15.67
CA ALA A 197 -3.47 -8.67 -16.71
C ALA A 197 -4.54 -9.61 -16.12
N SER A 198 -4.20 -10.33 -15.04
CA SER A 198 -5.14 -11.20 -14.32
C SER A 198 -6.31 -10.46 -13.64
N LEU A 199 -6.24 -9.14 -13.52
CA LEU A 199 -7.37 -8.34 -13.04
C LEU A 199 -8.37 -8.09 -14.16
N ILE A 200 -7.91 -7.98 -15.41
CA ILE A 200 -8.72 -7.63 -16.57
C ILE A 200 -9.44 -8.88 -17.11
N GLY A 201 -8.77 -10.03 -17.17
CA GLY A 201 -9.32 -11.27 -17.69
C GLY A 201 -8.51 -12.51 -17.27
N ASP A 202 -8.94 -13.67 -17.76
CA ASP A 202 -8.21 -14.94 -17.54
C ASP A 202 -6.87 -14.93 -18.29
N LEU A 203 -5.89 -15.71 -17.80
CA LEU A 203 -4.58 -15.88 -18.42
C LEU A 203 -4.45 -17.25 -19.09
N ASP A 204 -3.51 -17.35 -20.03
CA ASP A 204 -3.08 -18.58 -20.72
C ASP A 204 -4.22 -19.41 -21.31
N ASP A 205 -5.02 -18.80 -22.19
CA ASP A 205 -6.19 -19.43 -22.81
C ASP A 205 -7.14 -20.02 -21.77
N GLU A 206 -7.47 -19.21 -20.76
CA GLU A 206 -8.39 -19.53 -19.67
C GLU A 206 -7.91 -20.57 -18.64
N LYS A 207 -6.66 -21.02 -18.71
CA LYS A 207 -6.08 -21.96 -17.74
C LYS A 207 -5.98 -21.37 -16.34
N LEU A 208 -5.61 -20.11 -16.23
CA LEU A 208 -5.55 -19.39 -14.95
C LEU A 208 -6.67 -18.37 -14.91
N LYS A 209 -7.65 -18.60 -14.04
CA LYS A 209 -8.78 -17.69 -13.86
C LYS A 209 -8.32 -16.36 -13.27
N ARG A 210 -8.94 -15.27 -13.72
CA ARG A 210 -8.74 -13.92 -13.18
C ARG A 210 -8.78 -13.90 -11.65
N LEU A 211 -7.96 -13.05 -11.03
CA LEU A 211 -7.86 -12.99 -9.57
C LEU A 211 -9.11 -12.40 -8.93
N LEU A 212 -9.57 -11.27 -9.47
CA LEU A 212 -10.79 -10.58 -9.04
C LEU A 212 -11.87 -10.76 -10.09
N ASN A 213 -13.09 -11.09 -9.69
CA ASN A 213 -14.26 -11.00 -10.55
C ASN A 213 -14.53 -9.54 -10.94
N GLU A 214 -15.38 -9.35 -11.95
CA GLU A 214 -15.65 -8.00 -12.47
C GLU A 214 -16.27 -7.05 -11.46
N GLU A 215 -17.16 -7.55 -10.60
CA GLU A 215 -17.88 -6.72 -9.63
C GLU A 215 -16.92 -6.20 -8.56
N THR A 216 -16.09 -7.08 -8.00
CA THR A 216 -15.06 -6.71 -7.03
C THR A 216 -14.06 -5.75 -7.66
N LEU A 217 -13.60 -5.97 -8.89
CA LEU A 217 -12.70 -5.03 -9.55
C LEU A 217 -13.36 -3.67 -9.75
N LYS A 218 -14.59 -3.62 -10.28
CA LYS A 218 -15.34 -2.37 -10.50
C LYS A 218 -15.49 -1.56 -9.22
N ILE A 219 -15.72 -2.23 -8.08
CA ILE A 219 -15.77 -1.57 -6.76
C ILE A 219 -14.38 -1.07 -6.37
N ALA A 220 -13.34 -1.91 -6.50
CA ALA A 220 -12.00 -1.58 -6.05
C ALA A 220 -11.35 -0.41 -6.82
N ILE A 221 -11.71 -0.20 -8.09
CA ILE A 221 -11.14 0.87 -8.93
C ILE A 221 -12.05 2.10 -9.02
N LYS A 222 -13.19 2.12 -8.33
CA LYS A 222 -14.04 3.30 -8.25
C LYS A 222 -13.40 4.31 -7.31
N SER A 223 -13.19 5.55 -7.76
CA SER A 223 -12.68 6.64 -6.90
C SER A 223 -13.53 6.78 -5.64
N ASN A 224 -12.86 6.77 -4.50
CA ASN A 224 -13.42 6.99 -3.17
C ASN A 224 -12.96 8.33 -2.56
N THR A 225 -12.06 9.05 -3.22
CA THR A 225 -11.79 10.46 -2.92
C THR A 225 -12.72 11.37 -3.75
N PRO A 226 -13.19 12.49 -3.18
CA PRO A 226 -13.93 13.51 -3.91
C PRO A 226 -13.13 14.06 -5.10
N GLU A 227 -13.85 14.44 -6.15
CA GLU A 227 -13.25 15.02 -7.35
C GLU A 227 -12.49 16.31 -7.01
N ASN A 228 -11.25 16.40 -7.50
CA ASN A 228 -10.35 17.54 -7.27
C ASN A 228 -10.00 17.83 -5.80
N GLU A 229 -10.26 16.89 -4.87
CA GLU A 229 -9.81 17.06 -3.47
C GLU A 229 -8.27 17.12 -3.44
N PRO A 230 -7.65 18.09 -2.75
CA PRO A 230 -6.20 18.19 -2.65
C PRO A 230 -5.65 17.11 -1.70
N ASP A 231 -4.57 16.44 -2.11
CA ASP A 231 -3.82 15.52 -1.26
C ASP A 231 -3.03 16.32 -0.20
N GLN A 232 -3.36 16.10 1.09
CA GLN A 232 -2.74 16.83 2.19
C GLN A 232 -1.23 16.57 2.37
N VAL A 233 -0.70 15.53 1.73
CA VAL A 233 0.72 15.13 1.75
C VAL A 233 1.36 15.43 0.39
N GLY A 234 0.65 15.16 -0.70
CA GLY A 234 1.07 15.31 -2.10
C GLY A 234 1.12 16.76 -2.60
N MET A 235 1.63 17.68 -1.78
CA MET A 235 1.78 19.10 -2.09
C MET A 235 0.46 19.80 -2.47
N ASN A 236 -0.67 19.35 -1.92
CA ASN A 236 -2.03 19.82 -2.25
C ASN A 236 -2.41 19.66 -3.73
N LEU A 237 -1.72 18.79 -4.47
CA LEU A 237 -2.12 18.43 -5.81
C LEU A 237 -3.30 17.45 -5.74
N PRO A 238 -4.32 17.59 -6.61
CA PRO A 238 -5.42 16.65 -6.62
C PRO A 238 -4.98 15.23 -6.98
N THR A 239 -5.37 14.26 -6.16
CA THR A 239 -5.19 12.83 -6.46
C THR A 239 -6.50 12.07 -6.36
N SER A 240 -6.61 10.98 -7.13
CA SER A 240 -7.80 10.13 -7.18
C SER A 240 -7.43 8.71 -6.78
N TRP A 241 -8.13 8.20 -5.78
CA TRP A 241 -7.86 6.89 -5.18
C TRP A 241 -9.10 6.03 -5.16
N GLY A 242 -9.01 4.82 -5.72
CA GLY A 242 -9.92 3.73 -5.41
C GLY A 242 -9.57 3.05 -4.08
N MET A 243 -9.90 1.77 -3.97
CA MET A 243 -9.54 0.95 -2.81
C MET A 243 -8.10 0.42 -2.96
N GLY A 244 -7.14 1.33 -2.84
CA GLY A 244 -5.70 1.06 -2.90
C GLY A 244 -5.05 1.22 -4.27
N PHE A 245 -5.83 1.59 -5.28
CA PHE A 245 -5.35 1.89 -6.62
C PHE A 245 -5.38 3.41 -6.82
N MET A 246 -4.31 3.97 -7.40
CA MET A 246 -4.42 5.24 -8.11
C MET A 246 -5.38 5.05 -9.28
N THR A 247 -6.33 5.95 -9.42
CA THR A 247 -7.33 5.96 -10.50
C THR A 247 -7.13 7.17 -11.39
N TYR A 248 -7.71 7.11 -12.60
CA TYR A 248 -7.61 8.19 -13.57
C TYR A 248 -7.90 9.57 -12.93
N GLY A 249 -6.94 10.48 -13.03
CA GLY A 249 -7.00 11.85 -12.52
C GLY A 249 -5.88 12.70 -13.10
N GLU A 250 -5.78 13.96 -12.69
CA GLU A 250 -4.81 14.91 -13.24
C GLU A 250 -3.36 14.40 -13.15
N LEU A 251 -2.98 13.80 -12.01
CA LEU A 251 -1.64 13.26 -11.77
C LEU A 251 -1.43 11.83 -12.28
N PHE A 252 -2.48 11.05 -12.51
CA PHE A 252 -2.40 9.66 -12.94
C PHE A 252 -3.32 9.43 -14.14
N ASN A 253 -2.82 9.71 -15.34
CA ASN A 253 -3.58 9.63 -16.60
C ASN A 253 -2.85 8.91 -17.75
N PRO A 254 -2.10 7.81 -17.51
CA PRO A 254 -1.19 7.28 -18.53
C PRO A 254 -1.89 6.81 -19.82
N PHE A 255 -3.15 6.36 -19.73
CA PHE A 255 -3.90 5.82 -20.88
C PHE A 255 -5.39 6.25 -20.94
N GLY A 256 -5.78 7.28 -20.17
CA GLY A 256 -7.17 7.78 -20.15
C GLY A 256 -8.09 7.11 -19.11
N GLN A 257 -9.38 7.45 -19.19
CA GLN A 257 -10.40 7.01 -18.24
C GLN A 257 -10.52 5.48 -18.18
N GLY A 258 -10.64 4.94 -16.96
CA GLY A 258 -10.65 3.49 -16.72
C GLY A 258 -9.27 2.90 -16.42
N THR A 259 -8.20 3.67 -16.58
CA THR A 259 -6.86 3.27 -16.09
C THR A 259 -6.84 3.26 -14.56
N PHE A 260 -6.23 2.22 -13.99
CA PHE A 260 -5.95 2.08 -12.58
C PHE A 260 -4.58 1.42 -12.38
N GLY A 261 -3.94 1.66 -11.24
CA GLY A 261 -2.64 1.08 -10.94
C GLY A 261 -1.98 1.74 -9.74
N HIS A 262 -0.66 1.75 -9.73
CA HIS A 262 0.16 2.53 -8.81
C HIS A 262 1.53 2.74 -9.44
N THR A 263 2.15 3.90 -9.25
CA THR A 263 3.55 4.14 -9.67
C THR A 263 4.50 3.87 -8.50
N GLY A 264 5.69 3.36 -8.80
CA GLY A 264 6.81 3.31 -7.87
C GLY A 264 7.80 4.43 -8.19
N ARG A 265 8.63 4.80 -7.21
CA ARG A 265 9.76 5.72 -7.39
C ARG A 265 11.05 4.95 -7.59
#